data_AF-A0A7S1S989-F1
#
_entry.id   AF-A0A7S1S989-F1
#
_cell.length_a   1.000
_cell.length_b   1.000
_cell.length_c   1.000
_cell.angle_alpha   90.00
_cell.angle_beta   90.00
_cell.angle_gamma   90.00
#
_symmetry.space_group_name_H-M   'P 1'
#
loop_
_entity.id
_entity.type
_entity.pdbx_description
1 polymer ?
#
loop_
_entity_poly.entity_id
_entity_poly.type
_entity_poly.pdbx_seq_one_letter_code
_entity_poly.pdbx_strand_id
1 'polypeptide(L)'
;VSLLQHRGRGAAGTSEEPELAPLDPESQRQRLERAEPLAWIHVPKSGTSFSNFLVRLPGACPEIADDAAFSVDAYAKLQLALRSIGYGEVRRDGPCHGNVAHWGDHQGAGGHWDVYQSHAVMMLRQPEQRVISGYRMNQHSWPLEEPAATVLEYATKVQGCVVRMLTRG
;
A
#
# COMPACT_ATOMS: atom_id res chain seq x y z
N VAL A 1 -10.24 28.49 -23.86
CA VAL A 1 -11.13 28.09 -22.74
C VAL A 1 -12.42 27.59 -23.34
N SER A 2 -12.51 26.30 -23.65
CA SER A 2 -13.70 25.69 -24.26
C SER A 2 -14.42 24.87 -23.18
N LEU A 3 -15.60 25.33 -22.79
CA LEU A 3 -16.47 24.68 -21.80
C LEU A 3 -17.00 23.38 -22.41
N LEU A 4 -16.51 22.25 -21.92
CA LEU A 4 -17.10 20.93 -22.17
C LEU A 4 -18.49 20.91 -21.55
N GLN A 5 -19.51 20.97 -22.41
CA GLN A 5 -20.90 20.75 -22.06
C GLN A 5 -21.08 19.27 -21.68
N HIS A 6 -21.28 19.00 -20.40
CA HIS A 6 -21.72 17.69 -19.91
C HIS A 6 -23.11 17.38 -20.50
N ARG A 7 -23.15 16.40 -21.40
CA ARG A 7 -24.39 15.86 -21.97
C ARG A 7 -25.20 15.14 -20.89
N GLY A 8 -26.51 15.27 -21.05
CA GLY A 8 -27.56 14.97 -20.08
C GLY A 8 -27.55 13.56 -19.50
N ARG A 9 -28.04 13.51 -18.26
CA ARG A 9 -28.48 12.33 -17.52
C ARG A 9 -29.39 11.46 -18.39
N GLY A 10 -28.87 10.32 -18.83
CA GLY A 10 -29.69 9.21 -19.34
C GLY A 10 -30.53 8.61 -18.22
N ALA A 11 -31.72 8.14 -18.57
CA ALA A 11 -32.72 7.60 -17.66
C ALA A 11 -32.17 6.52 -16.73
N ALA A 12 -32.60 6.58 -15.47
CA ALA A 12 -32.32 5.59 -14.44
C ALA A 12 -33.01 4.25 -14.79
N GLY A 13 -32.32 3.40 -15.54
CA GLY A 13 -32.63 1.98 -15.60
C GLY A 13 -32.21 1.35 -14.30
N THR A 14 -33.14 0.71 -13.59
CA THR A 14 -32.86 -0.16 -12.45
C THR A 14 -32.20 -1.44 -12.98
N SER A 15 -30.91 -1.38 -13.30
CA SER A 15 -30.13 -2.61 -13.43
C SER A 15 -29.99 -3.17 -12.02
N GLU A 16 -30.71 -4.25 -11.72
CA GLU A 16 -30.45 -5.05 -10.53
C GLU A 16 -28.97 -5.45 -10.59
N GLU A 17 -28.18 -4.88 -9.70
CA GLU A 17 -26.76 -5.20 -9.57
C GLU A 17 -26.72 -6.67 -9.10
N PRO A 18 -26.11 -7.58 -9.86
CA PRO A 18 -26.14 -8.99 -9.53
C PRO A 18 -25.53 -9.19 -8.14
N GLU A 19 -26.30 -9.81 -7.25
CA GLU A 19 -25.84 -10.17 -5.92
C GLU A 19 -24.63 -11.10 -6.07
N LEU A 20 -23.47 -10.63 -5.60
CA LEU A 20 -22.24 -11.41 -5.63
C LEU A 20 -22.45 -12.65 -4.76
N ALA A 21 -22.41 -13.82 -5.39
CA ALA A 21 -22.48 -15.08 -4.67
C ALA A 21 -21.40 -15.13 -3.57
N PRO A 22 -21.72 -15.67 -2.37
CA PRO A 22 -20.74 -15.83 -1.32
C PRO A 22 -19.50 -16.56 -1.83
N LEU A 23 -18.31 -16.03 -1.55
CA LEU A 23 -17.07 -16.69 -1.91
C LEU A 23 -16.96 -17.98 -1.11
N ASP A 24 -16.78 -19.11 -1.80
CA ASP A 24 -16.45 -20.38 -1.17
C ASP A 24 -15.11 -20.24 -0.39
N PRO A 25 -15.07 -20.51 0.93
CA PRO A 25 -13.86 -20.36 1.74
C PRO A 25 -12.68 -21.20 1.24
N GLU A 26 -12.94 -22.40 0.72
CA GLU A 26 -11.90 -23.26 0.17
C GLU A 26 -11.29 -22.62 -1.10
N SER A 27 -12.14 -22.10 -2.00
CA SER A 27 -11.68 -21.33 -3.15
C SER A 27 -10.87 -20.09 -2.76
N GLN A 28 -11.18 -19.44 -1.63
CA GLN A 28 -10.45 -18.27 -1.15
C GLN A 28 -9.06 -18.64 -0.64
N ARG A 29 -8.96 -19.71 0.17
CA ARG A 29 -7.68 -20.23 0.64
C ARG A 29 -6.77 -20.58 -0.53
N GLN A 30 -7.27 -21.34 -1.50
CA GLN A 30 -6.49 -21.72 -2.69
C GLN A 30 -6.07 -20.50 -3.54
N ARG A 31 -6.89 -19.44 -3.59
CA ARG A 31 -6.52 -18.18 -4.26
C ARG A 31 -5.38 -17.48 -3.52
N LEU A 32 -5.42 -17.47 -2.19
CA LEU A 32 -4.38 -16.87 -1.36
C LEU A 32 -3.06 -17.66 -1.49
N GLU A 33 -3.09 -18.99 -1.36
CA GLU A 33 -1.90 -19.85 -1.50
C GLU A 33 -1.21 -19.65 -2.87
N ARG A 34 -2.00 -19.47 -3.94
CA ARG A 34 -1.47 -19.16 -5.27
C ARG A 34 -0.95 -17.73 -5.42
N ALA A 35 -1.36 -16.82 -4.55
CA ALA A 35 -0.94 -15.42 -4.57
C ALA A 35 0.26 -15.14 -3.66
N GLU A 36 0.62 -16.07 -2.77
CA GLU A 36 1.73 -15.94 -1.83
C GLU A 36 3.11 -16.20 -2.48
N PRO A 37 4.17 -15.48 -2.04
CA PRO A 37 4.14 -14.39 -1.06
C PRO A 37 3.64 -13.08 -1.69
N LEU A 38 2.67 -12.42 -1.05
CA LEU A 38 2.18 -11.11 -1.48
C LEU A 38 3.19 -10.03 -1.13
N ALA A 39 3.64 -9.22 -2.09
CA ALA A 39 4.49 -8.07 -1.81
C ALA A 39 3.73 -6.76 -2.00
N TRP A 40 3.86 -5.84 -1.06
CA TRP A 40 3.25 -4.52 -1.17
C TRP A 40 4.31 -3.41 -1.26
N ILE A 41 4.55 -2.93 -2.48
CA ILE A 41 5.48 -1.82 -2.73
C ILE A 41 4.80 -0.52 -2.30
N HIS A 42 5.04 -0.09 -1.06
CA HIS A 42 4.34 1.05 -0.47
C HIS A 42 4.92 2.38 -0.94
N VAL A 43 4.39 2.92 -2.03
CA VAL A 43 4.68 4.30 -2.44
C VAL A 43 4.15 5.28 -1.39
N PRO A 44 5.00 6.18 -0.83
CA PRO A 44 4.57 7.14 0.18
C PRO A 44 3.32 7.90 -0.24
N LYS A 45 2.39 8.07 0.71
CA LYS A 45 1.12 8.79 0.54
C LYS A 45 0.20 8.20 -0.54
N SER A 46 0.38 6.92 -0.86
CA SER A 46 -0.46 6.17 -1.80
C SER A 46 -0.97 4.89 -1.14
N GLY A 47 -2.17 4.97 -0.58
CA GLY A 47 -2.91 3.79 -0.12
C GLY A 47 -2.44 3.15 1.18
N THR A 48 -2.02 3.92 2.19
CA THR A 48 -1.66 3.35 3.50
C THR A 48 -2.78 2.50 4.11
N SER A 49 -4.05 2.77 3.79
CA SER A 49 -5.19 1.94 4.22
C SER A 49 -5.17 0.52 3.64
N PHE A 50 -4.43 0.25 2.57
CA PHE A 50 -4.30 -1.09 1.99
C PHE A 50 -3.57 -2.06 2.92
N SER A 51 -2.75 -1.55 3.85
CA SER A 51 -2.18 -2.39 4.90
C SER A 51 -3.27 -3.07 5.72
N ASN A 52 -4.38 -2.36 6.03
CA ASN A 52 -5.52 -2.93 6.76
C ASN A 52 -6.18 -4.05 5.97
N PHE A 53 -6.27 -3.92 4.65
CA PHE A 53 -6.78 -4.97 3.79
C PHE A 53 -5.87 -6.22 3.86
N LEU A 54 -4.55 -6.04 3.76
CA LEU A 54 -3.60 -7.16 3.79
C LEU A 54 -3.63 -7.92 5.13
N VAL A 55 -3.60 -7.23 6.28
CA VAL A 55 -3.64 -7.94 7.58
C VAL A 55 -4.98 -8.60 7.87
N ARG A 56 -6.07 -8.10 7.30
CA ARG A 56 -7.41 -8.67 7.47
C ARG A 56 -7.76 -9.68 6.39
N LEU A 57 -6.87 -9.93 5.43
CA LEU A 57 -7.09 -10.94 4.41
C LEU A 57 -7.07 -12.32 5.08
N PRO A 58 -8.17 -13.08 5.07
CA PRO A 58 -8.25 -14.36 5.77
C PRO A 58 -7.12 -15.31 5.33
N GLY A 59 -6.32 -15.77 6.29
CA GLY A 59 -5.15 -16.63 6.08
C GLY A 59 -3.82 -15.90 5.86
N ALA A 60 -3.82 -14.61 5.52
CA ALA A 60 -2.58 -13.88 5.27
C ALA A 60 -1.81 -13.56 6.56
N CYS A 61 -2.53 -13.19 7.63
CA CYS A 61 -1.93 -12.91 8.93
C CYS A 61 -2.70 -13.57 10.08
N PRO A 62 -2.58 -14.90 10.26
CA PRO A 62 -3.42 -15.67 11.17
C PRO A 62 -3.20 -15.34 12.65
N GLU A 63 -2.10 -14.70 13.03
CA GLU A 63 -1.83 -14.30 14.42
C GLU A 63 -2.30 -12.87 14.73
N ILE A 64 -2.81 -12.13 13.74
CA ILE A 64 -3.38 -10.80 13.94
C ILE A 64 -4.88 -10.95 14.18
N ALA A 65 -5.39 -10.32 15.24
CA ALA A 65 -6.82 -10.34 15.55
C ALA A 65 -7.66 -9.71 14.42
N ASP A 66 -8.82 -10.27 14.13
CA ASP A 66 -9.70 -9.84 13.02
C ASP A 66 -10.15 -8.38 13.13
N ASP A 67 -10.26 -7.86 14.36
CA ASP A 67 -10.65 -6.48 14.65
C ASP A 67 -9.46 -5.51 14.63
N ALA A 68 -8.23 -6.01 14.51
CA ALA A 68 -7.04 -5.17 14.47
C ALA A 68 -7.13 -4.20 13.28
N ALA A 69 -6.90 -2.92 13.56
CA ALA A 69 -6.90 -1.86 12.56
C ALA A 69 -5.70 -0.95 12.77
N PHE A 70 -5.05 -0.63 11.67
CA PHE A 70 -4.07 0.43 11.57
C PHE A 70 -4.79 1.77 11.52
N SER A 71 -4.85 2.44 12.67
CA SER A 71 -5.25 3.84 12.79
C SER A 71 -4.03 4.75 12.85
N VAL A 72 -4.23 6.05 12.60
CA VAL A 72 -3.16 7.07 12.69
C VAL A 72 -2.63 7.16 14.13
N ASP A 73 -3.50 7.04 15.14
CA ASP A 73 -3.10 7.09 16.55
C ASP A 73 -2.40 5.80 17.00
N ALA A 74 -2.78 4.66 16.42
CA ALA A 74 -2.08 3.40 16.62
C ALA A 74 -0.73 3.39 15.89
N TYR A 75 -0.52 4.24 14.88
CA TYR A 75 0.62 4.16 13.96
C TYR A 75 1.99 4.22 14.65
N ALA A 76 2.12 4.97 15.76
CA ALA A 76 3.37 5.03 16.52
C ALA A 76 3.68 3.73 17.27
N LYS A 77 2.68 3.13 17.94
CA LYS A 77 2.82 1.81 18.60
C LYS A 77 2.94 0.69 17.57
N LEU A 78 2.26 0.89 16.44
CA LEU A 78 2.21 -0.02 15.32
C LEU A 78 3.49 0.00 14.51
N GLN A 79 4.22 1.11 14.37
CA GLN A 79 5.55 1.07 13.73
C GLN A 79 6.48 0.11 14.48
N LEU A 80 6.36 0.05 15.81
CA LEU A 80 7.09 -0.92 16.62
C LEU A 80 6.62 -2.37 16.31
N ALA A 81 5.31 -2.57 16.15
CA ALA A 81 4.74 -3.87 15.78
C ALA A 81 5.05 -4.27 14.32
N LEU A 82 5.00 -3.35 13.36
CA LEU A 82 5.37 -3.55 11.95
C LEU A 82 6.87 -3.84 11.81
N ARG A 83 7.71 -3.23 12.65
CA ARG A 83 9.12 -3.64 12.78
C ARG A 83 9.24 -5.07 13.27
N SER A 84 8.41 -5.50 14.24
CA SER A 84 8.37 -6.91 14.67
C SER A 84 7.81 -7.87 13.61
N ILE A 85 7.01 -7.39 12.65
CA ILE A 85 6.48 -8.16 11.52
C ILE A 85 7.54 -8.38 10.42
N GLY A 86 8.70 -7.70 10.48
CA GLY A 86 9.78 -7.86 9.49
C GLY A 86 9.75 -6.79 8.41
N TYR A 87 9.95 -5.53 8.82
CA TYR A 87 10.26 -4.46 7.87
C TYR A 87 11.48 -4.86 7.03
N GLY A 88 11.31 -5.01 5.71
CA GLY A 88 12.39 -5.33 4.77
C GLY A 88 12.69 -6.81 4.53
N GLU A 89 12.16 -7.77 5.31
CA GLU A 89 12.46 -9.20 5.13
C GLU A 89 11.21 -10.10 5.26
N VAL A 90 11.16 -11.17 4.47
CA VAL A 90 10.11 -12.19 4.57
C VAL A 90 10.34 -13.02 5.83
N ARG A 91 9.55 -12.77 6.88
CA ARG A 91 9.65 -13.47 8.16
C ARG A 91 8.60 -14.57 8.28
N ARG A 92 9.05 -15.82 8.20
CA ARG A 92 8.19 -17.00 8.45
C ARG A 92 7.78 -17.15 9.91
N ASP A 93 8.52 -16.54 10.82
CA ASP A 93 8.26 -16.53 12.27
C ASP A 93 7.45 -15.32 12.74
N GLY A 94 7.09 -14.40 11.84
CA GLY A 94 6.23 -13.26 12.14
C GLY A 94 4.74 -13.60 12.07
N PRO A 95 3.83 -12.70 12.48
CA PRO A 95 2.40 -13.00 12.58
C PRO A 95 1.67 -13.19 11.24
N CYS A 96 2.39 -12.96 10.14
CA CYS A 96 1.94 -13.25 8.77
C CYS A 96 2.65 -14.44 8.12
N HIS A 97 3.49 -15.19 8.86
CA HIS A 97 4.17 -16.42 8.42
C HIS A 97 4.88 -16.35 7.06
N GLY A 98 5.30 -15.14 6.63
CA GLY A 98 5.94 -14.90 5.34
C GLY A 98 4.96 -14.73 4.16
N ASN A 99 3.65 -14.79 4.40
CA ASN A 99 2.60 -14.65 3.38
C ASN A 99 2.53 -13.23 2.82
N VAL A 100 2.98 -12.23 3.59
CA VAL A 100 3.09 -10.84 3.16
C VAL A 100 4.50 -10.31 3.39
N ALA A 101 5.15 -9.89 2.30
CA ALA A 101 6.53 -9.44 2.22
C ALA A 101 6.65 -7.91 2.04
N HIS A 102 7.81 -7.36 2.44
CA HIS A 102 8.21 -5.98 2.15
C HIS A 102 7.18 -4.94 2.63
N TRP A 103 6.83 -5.02 3.91
CA TRP A 103 5.77 -4.20 4.50
C TRP A 103 6.14 -2.74 4.62
N GLY A 104 5.43 -1.89 3.87
CA GLY A 104 5.28 -0.47 4.21
C GLY A 104 6.55 0.37 4.11
N ASP A 105 7.71 -0.24 3.84
CA ASP A 105 8.97 0.47 3.74
C ASP A 105 9.02 1.20 2.41
N HIS A 106 9.52 2.43 2.43
CA HIS A 106 9.71 3.21 1.21
C HIS A 106 11.01 2.80 0.50
N GLN A 107 11.30 1.50 0.51
CA GLN A 107 12.52 0.89 0.02
C GLN A 107 12.39 0.43 -1.44
N GLY A 108 13.54 0.14 -2.03
CA GLY A 108 13.67 -0.52 -3.32
C GLY A 108 13.10 -1.94 -3.29
N ALA A 109 12.47 -2.34 -4.40
CA ALA A 109 12.06 -3.72 -4.64
C ALA A 109 13.22 -4.60 -5.14
N GLY A 110 14.30 -4.00 -5.65
CA GLY A 110 15.35 -4.71 -6.37
C GLY A 110 16.03 -5.84 -5.58
N GLY A 111 16.26 -5.66 -4.28
CA GLY A 111 16.94 -6.67 -3.45
C GLY A 111 16.15 -7.94 -3.21
N HIS A 112 14.84 -7.95 -3.49
CA HIS A 112 13.94 -9.06 -3.19
C HIS A 112 13.00 -9.41 -4.34
N TRP A 113 13.19 -8.81 -5.52
CA TRP A 113 12.28 -8.95 -6.65
C TRP A 113 12.04 -10.42 -7.03
N ASP A 114 13.10 -11.24 -7.01
CA ASP A 114 13.03 -12.67 -7.34
C ASP A 114 12.09 -13.46 -6.40
N VAL A 115 11.80 -12.96 -5.20
CA VAL A 115 10.95 -13.63 -4.21
C VAL A 115 9.45 -13.43 -4.51
N TYR A 116 9.08 -12.28 -5.06
CA TYR A 116 7.67 -11.88 -5.22
C TYR A 116 7.33 -11.41 -6.63
N GLN A 117 8.19 -11.74 -7.60
CA GLN A 117 7.91 -11.51 -9.01
C GLN A 117 6.56 -12.14 -9.38
N SER A 118 5.65 -11.34 -9.94
CA SER A 118 4.24 -11.71 -10.25
C SER A 118 3.25 -11.70 -9.08
N HIS A 119 3.71 -11.40 -7.86
CA HIS A 119 2.90 -11.34 -6.64
C HIS A 119 2.94 -9.98 -5.94
N ALA A 120 3.50 -8.97 -6.63
CA ALA A 120 3.61 -7.61 -6.13
C ALA A 120 2.39 -6.76 -6.50
N VAL A 121 1.92 -5.98 -5.53
CA VAL A 121 0.89 -4.96 -5.71
C VAL A 121 1.44 -3.59 -5.31
N MET A 122 1.05 -2.57 -6.06
CA MET A 122 1.36 -1.18 -5.75
C MET A 122 0.14 -0.30 -5.99
N MET A 123 0.04 0.79 -5.25
CA MET A 123 -0.93 1.85 -5.53
C MET A 123 -0.19 3.12 -5.89
N LEU A 124 -0.71 3.80 -6.90
CA LEU A 124 -0.15 5.04 -7.41
C LEU A 124 -1.15 6.18 -7.22
N ARG A 125 -0.62 7.40 -7.18
CA ARG A 125 -1.37 8.65 -7.10
C ARG A 125 -0.77 9.63 -8.10
N GLN A 126 -1.58 10.60 -8.55
CA GLN A 126 -1.11 11.73 -9.34
C GLN A 126 0.14 12.36 -8.69
N PRO A 127 1.27 12.50 -9.41
CA PRO A 127 2.56 12.85 -8.81
C PRO A 127 2.52 14.13 -7.97
N GLU A 128 1.88 15.19 -8.46
CA GLU A 128 1.79 16.50 -7.81
C GLU A 128 0.99 16.40 -6.51
N GLN A 129 -0.13 15.67 -6.53
CA GLN A 129 -0.94 15.47 -5.32
C GLN A 129 -0.20 14.63 -4.28
N ARG A 130 0.58 13.63 -4.70
CA ARG A 130 1.43 12.83 -3.81
C ARG A 130 2.46 13.72 -3.12
N VAL A 131 3.16 14.56 -3.88
CA VAL A 131 4.17 15.49 -3.38
C VAL A 131 3.56 16.49 -2.39
N ILE A 132 2.44 17.14 -2.75
CA ILE A 132 1.75 18.08 -1.86
C ILE A 132 1.29 17.38 -0.58
N SER A 133 0.76 16.16 -0.68
CA SER A 133 0.32 15.38 0.48
C SER A 133 1.48 14.99 1.39
N GLY A 134 2.66 14.68 0.83
CA GLY A 134 3.86 14.37 1.61
C GLY A 134 4.36 15.59 2.37
N TYR A 135 4.49 16.73 1.68
CA TYR A 135 4.88 18.01 2.28
C TYR A 135 3.95 18.40 3.44
N ARG A 136 2.63 18.32 3.25
CA ARG A 136 1.63 18.65 4.28
C ARG A 136 1.55 17.64 5.42
N MET A 137 2.10 16.44 5.26
CA MET A 137 2.16 15.40 6.30
C MET A 137 3.56 15.37 6.91
N ASN A 138 3.97 16.47 7.55
CA ASN A 138 5.29 16.59 8.19
C ASN A 138 6.44 16.18 7.26
N GLN A 139 6.33 16.49 5.96
CA GLN A 139 7.34 16.20 4.95
C GLN A 139 7.76 14.72 4.92
N HIS A 140 6.77 13.82 4.89
CA HIS A 140 6.96 12.36 4.86
C HIS A 140 8.03 11.93 3.82
N SER A 141 9.01 11.12 4.23
CA SER A 141 10.18 10.71 3.41
C SER A 141 11.17 11.82 3.05
N TRP A 142 11.16 12.95 3.76
CA TRP A 142 12.20 13.97 3.65
C TRP A 142 13.54 13.48 4.23
N PRO A 143 14.67 13.58 3.49
CA PRO A 143 15.93 12.94 3.90
C PRO A 143 16.86 13.84 4.72
N LEU A 144 16.50 15.11 4.95
CA LEU A 144 17.36 16.07 5.66
C LEU A 144 16.78 16.40 7.04
N GLU A 145 17.64 16.83 7.96
CA GLU A 145 17.22 17.22 9.32
C GLU A 145 16.37 18.50 9.29
N GLU A 146 16.80 19.50 8.53
CA GLU A 146 16.06 20.75 8.36
C GLU A 146 14.87 20.53 7.42
N PRO A 147 13.64 20.93 7.81
CA PRO A 147 12.48 20.79 6.94
C PRO A 147 12.62 21.67 5.70
N ALA A 148 12.17 21.18 4.55
CA ALA A 148 12.04 21.96 3.34
C ALA A 148 11.22 23.24 3.62
N ALA A 149 11.73 24.38 3.14
CA ALA A 149 11.07 25.66 3.28
C ALA A 149 9.85 25.80 2.35
N THR A 150 9.83 25.04 1.24
CA THR A 150 8.77 25.11 0.24
C THR A 150 8.38 23.75 -0.31
N VAL A 151 7.18 23.65 -0.88
CA VAL A 151 6.72 22.45 -1.62
C VAL A 151 7.66 22.14 -2.79
N LEU A 152 8.20 23.17 -3.47
CA LEU A 152 9.10 22.99 -4.61
C LEU A 152 10.44 22.38 -4.19
N GLU A 153 10.99 22.84 -3.07
CA GLU A 153 12.20 22.26 -2.49
C GLU A 153 11.96 20.79 -2.10
N TYR A 154 10.85 20.51 -1.41
CA TYR A 154 10.43 19.15 -1.09
C TYR A 154 10.32 18.28 -2.35
N ALA A 155 9.59 18.75 -3.37
CA ALA A 155 9.40 18.07 -4.65
C ALA A 155 10.74 17.73 -5.32
N THR A 156 11.69 18.66 -5.30
CA THR A 156 13.00 18.52 -5.92
C THR A 156 13.82 17.41 -5.29
N LYS A 157 13.71 17.19 -3.97
CA LYS A 157 14.43 16.10 -3.29
C LYS A 157 13.73 14.75 -3.46
N VAL A 158 12.39 14.72 -3.40
CA VAL A 158 11.60 13.46 -3.48
C VAL A 158 11.26 13.03 -4.91
N GLN A 159 11.73 13.77 -5.92
CA GLN A 159 11.52 13.40 -7.31
C GLN A 159 12.18 12.05 -7.63
N GLY A 160 11.49 11.26 -8.46
CA GLY A 160 11.96 9.94 -8.84
C GLY A 160 11.93 8.88 -7.74
N CYS A 161 11.44 9.17 -6.52
CA CYS A 161 11.35 8.16 -5.45
C CYS A 161 10.65 6.87 -5.91
N VAL A 162 9.49 6.98 -6.57
CA VAL A 162 8.75 5.79 -7.08
C VAL A 162 9.59 4.99 -8.08
N VAL A 163 10.26 5.68 -9.01
CA VAL A 163 11.11 5.01 -10.01
C VAL A 163 12.27 4.32 -9.31
N ARG A 164 12.92 4.97 -8.33
CA ARG A 164 14.01 4.35 -7.55
C ARG A 164 13.51 3.13 -6.79
N MET A 165 12.32 3.18 -6.21
CA MET A 165 11.72 2.02 -5.54
C MET A 165 11.52 0.84 -6.49
N LEU A 166 11.12 1.09 -7.75
CA LEU A 166 10.90 0.03 -8.74
C LEU A 166 12.18 -0.47 -9.43
N THR A 167 13.23 0.34 -9.47
CA THR A 167 14.43 0.08 -10.30
C THR A 167 15.70 -0.19 -9.51
N ARG A 168 15.70 0.03 -8.19
CA ARG A 168 16.88 -0.12 -7.34
C ARG A 168 16.64 -1.14 -6.22
N GLY A 169 17.70 -1.82 -5.84
CA GLY A 169 17.84 -2.68 -4.65
C GLY A 169 19.02 -2.18 -3.84
#